data_AF-A0A964UYC0-F1
#
_entry.id   AF-A0A964UYC0-F1
#
_cell.length_a   1.000
_cell.length_b   1.000
_cell.length_c   1.000
_cell.angle_alpha   90.00
_cell.angle_beta   90.00
_cell.angle_gamma   90.00
#
_symmetry.space_group_name_H-M   'P 1'
#
loop_
_entity.id
_entity.type
_entity.pdbx_description
1 polymer ?
#
loop_
_entity_poly.entity_id
_entity_poly.type
_entity_poly.pdbx_seq_one_letter_code
_entity_poly.pdbx_strand_id
1 'polypeptide(L)'
;MTFNTTAYARGTRRGATTSQIFCNNAGIYNFQFSIQFDKTSGGDSLAYIWLRRNGVDIADSASQIRIKGNNAEIFAAANVYQAMSNGDYVQLMWSADDLDIRMLYEAAAAPHPAVPSVILTVNQVNI
;
A
#
# COMPACT_ATOMS: atom_id res chain seq x y z
N MET A 1 -2.60 6.10 -2.54
CA MET A 1 -1.75 6.68 -1.47
C MET A 1 -0.39 7.08 -2.02
N THR A 2 0.42 7.84 -1.29
CA THR A 2 1.75 8.34 -1.73
C THR A 2 2.89 7.73 -0.91
N PHE A 3 4.09 7.66 -1.50
CA PHE A 3 5.29 7.12 -0.83
C PHE A 3 6.37 8.18 -0.68
N ASN A 4 6.85 8.40 0.55
CA ASN A 4 7.75 9.52 0.87
C ASN A 4 9.22 9.20 0.61
N THR A 5 9.64 7.94 0.77
CA THR A 5 11.04 7.51 0.60
C THR A 5 11.13 6.28 -0.32
N THR A 6 12.35 5.96 -0.76
CA THR A 6 12.66 4.75 -1.53
C THR A 6 13.89 4.12 -0.92
N ALA A 7 13.74 2.94 -0.31
CA ALA A 7 14.86 2.22 0.27
C ALA A 7 15.71 1.55 -0.82
N TYR A 8 15.05 0.89 -1.77
CA TYR A 8 15.69 0.19 -2.88
C TYR A 8 14.90 0.40 -4.17
N ALA A 9 15.60 0.54 -5.29
CA ALA A 9 15.01 0.63 -6.62
C ALA A 9 15.92 -0.07 -7.64
N ARG A 10 15.51 -1.26 -8.09
CA ARG A 10 16.14 -2.00 -9.19
C ARG A 10 15.04 -2.59 -10.06
N GLY A 11 15.04 -2.25 -11.34
CA GLY A 11 13.94 -2.63 -12.24
C GLY A 11 12.62 -1.89 -11.99
N THR A 12 12.56 -1.03 -10.97
CA THR A 12 11.41 -0.17 -10.65
C THR A 12 11.87 1.26 -10.34
N ARG A 13 10.95 2.23 -10.39
CA ARG A 13 11.20 3.61 -9.94
C ARG A 13 9.92 4.27 -9.43
N ARG A 14 10.04 5.18 -8.46
CA ARG A 14 8.96 6.07 -8.06
C ARG A 14 8.86 7.25 -9.02
N GLY A 15 7.66 7.55 -9.51
CA GLY A 15 7.40 8.70 -10.39
C GLY A 15 7.47 10.05 -9.68
N ALA A 16 7.37 11.13 -10.45
CA ALA A 16 7.24 12.49 -9.91
C ALA A 16 5.96 12.63 -9.06
N THR A 17 4.85 12.04 -9.54
CA THR A 17 3.70 11.74 -8.70
C THR A 17 4.05 10.55 -7.82
N THR A 18 4.29 10.79 -6.54
CA THR A 18 4.86 9.79 -5.60
C THR A 18 3.94 8.62 -5.27
N SER A 19 2.72 8.59 -5.80
CA SER A 19 1.82 7.43 -5.77
C SER A 19 2.07 6.42 -6.89
N GLN A 20 2.81 6.80 -7.93
CA GLN A 20 3.07 5.98 -9.12
C GLN A 20 4.41 5.24 -8.98
N ILE A 21 4.35 3.91 -9.08
CA ILE A 21 5.53 3.04 -9.08
C ILE A 21 5.63 2.39 -10.45
N PHE A 22 6.63 2.80 -11.22
CA PHE A 22 6.89 2.33 -12.57
C PHE A 22 7.72 1.05 -12.55
N CYS A 23 7.39 0.12 -13.43
CA CYS A 23 8.19 -1.05 -13.76
C CYS A 23 8.99 -0.77 -15.04
N ASN A 24 10.29 -1.04 -15.02
CA ASN A 24 11.20 -0.72 -16.12
C ASN A 24 11.41 -1.90 -17.09
N ASN A 25 10.91 -3.10 -16.74
CA ASN A 25 11.02 -4.29 -17.57
C ASN A 25 9.64 -4.96 -17.70
N ALA A 26 9.38 -5.60 -18.85
CA ALA A 26 8.22 -6.46 -18.98
C ALA A 26 8.38 -7.72 -18.11
N GLY A 27 7.30 -8.17 -17.48
CA GLY A 27 7.30 -9.36 -16.65
C GLY A 27 6.12 -9.42 -15.67
N ILE A 28 6.08 -10.47 -14.86
CA ILE A 28 5.14 -10.58 -13.74
C ILE A 28 5.82 -10.00 -12.51
N TYR A 29 5.11 -9.14 -11.79
CA TYR A 29 5.59 -8.53 -10.56
C TYR A 29 4.70 -8.93 -9.39
N ASN A 30 5.33 -9.22 -8.26
CA ASN A 30 4.68 -9.31 -6.97
C ASN A 30 4.70 -7.93 -6.30
N PHE A 31 3.53 -7.35 -6.11
CA PHE A 31 3.34 -6.12 -5.35
C PHE A 31 2.86 -6.50 -3.95
N GLN A 32 3.79 -6.53 -3.00
CA GLN A 32 3.52 -6.85 -1.61
C GLN A 32 3.53 -5.57 -0.78
N PHE A 33 2.57 -5.41 0.11
CA PHE A 33 2.50 -4.23 0.97
C PHE A 33 2.12 -4.58 2.40
N SER A 34 2.46 -3.66 3.31
CA SER A 34 1.99 -3.66 4.68
C SER A 34 1.60 -2.24 5.10
N ILE A 35 0.52 -2.11 5.87
CA ILE A 35 -0.07 -0.83 6.29
C ILE A 35 -0.41 -0.90 7.78
N GLN A 36 -0.09 0.17 8.51
CA GLN A 36 -0.57 0.40 9.87
C GLN A 36 -1.79 1.33 9.80
N PHE A 37 -2.98 0.79 10.07
CA PHE A 37 -4.18 1.61 10.21
C PHE A 37 -4.46 1.93 11.67
N ASP A 38 -4.98 3.14 11.90
CA ASP A 38 -5.50 3.61 13.18
C ASP A 38 -6.91 4.18 12.96
N LYS A 39 -7.82 3.82 13.86
CA LYS A 39 -9.15 4.40 13.97
C LYS A 39 -9.26 5.14 15.29
N THR A 40 -9.36 6.46 15.19
CA THR A 40 -9.29 7.37 16.35
C THR A 40 -10.59 7.51 17.15
N SER A 41 -11.69 6.94 16.66
CA SER A 41 -13.03 7.01 17.27
C SER A 41 -13.64 5.64 17.47
N GLY A 42 -14.70 5.54 18.27
CA GLY A 42 -15.42 4.29 18.49
C GLY A 42 -16.19 3.76 17.27
N GLY A 43 -16.61 2.51 17.34
CA GLY A 43 -17.49 1.87 16.35
C GLY A 43 -16.79 0.89 15.41
N ASP A 44 -17.52 0.45 14.41
CA ASP A 44 -17.07 -0.46 13.37
C ASP A 44 -16.96 0.31 12.05
N SER A 45 -15.81 0.26 11.41
CA SER A 45 -15.55 0.94 10.13
C SER A 45 -14.78 0.02 9.17
N LEU A 46 -14.88 0.28 7.88
CA LEU A 46 -14.24 -0.48 6.82
C LEU A 46 -13.19 0.36 6.09
N ALA A 47 -12.03 -0.25 5.89
CA ALA A 47 -11.01 0.23 4.96
C ALA A 47 -10.87 -0.75 3.79
N TYR A 48 -10.57 -0.21 2.62
CA TYR A 48 -10.38 -0.96 1.38
C TYR A 48 -9.03 -0.59 0.78
N ILE A 49 -8.35 -1.58 0.20
CA ILE A 49 -7.07 -1.39 -0.50
C ILE A 49 -7.13 -2.16 -1.81
N TRP A 50 -6.63 -1.59 -2.90
CA TRP A 50 -6.58 -2.27 -4.21
C TRP A 50 -5.43 -1.75 -5.08
N LEU A 51 -5.15 -2.43 -6.18
CA LEU A 51 -4.17 -1.97 -7.17
C LEU A 51 -4.86 -1.26 -8.34
N ARG A 52 -4.19 -0.21 -8.82
CA ARG A 52 -4.52 0.51 -10.05
C ARG A 52 -3.32 0.49 -10.98
N ARG A 53 -3.49 0.11 -12.23
CA ARG A 53 -2.44 0.13 -13.26
C ARG A 53 -2.79 1.17 -14.32
N ASN A 54 -1.85 2.07 -14.62
CA ASN A 54 -2.01 3.09 -15.68
C ASN A 54 -3.33 3.88 -15.57
N GLY A 55 -3.78 4.17 -14.34
CA GLY A 55 -5.02 4.91 -14.09
C GLY A 55 -6.30 4.05 -14.02
N VAL A 56 -6.23 2.75 -14.31
CA VAL A 56 -7.38 1.83 -14.30
C VAL A 56 -7.28 0.85 -13.13
N ASP A 57 -8.36 0.72 -12.36
CA ASP A 57 -8.43 -0.22 -11.23
C ASP A 57 -8.36 -1.67 -11.72
N ILE A 58 -7.56 -2.49 -11.06
CA ILE A 58 -7.36 -3.89 -11.40
C ILE A 58 -8.49 -4.70 -10.77
N ALA A 59 -9.23 -5.45 -11.58
CA ALA A 59 -10.27 -6.35 -11.12
C ALA A 59 -9.71 -7.37 -10.10
N ASP A 60 -10.53 -7.74 -9.11
CA ASP A 60 -10.20 -8.74 -8.08
C ASP A 60 -8.91 -8.46 -7.28
N SER A 61 -8.46 -7.21 -7.22
CA SER A 61 -7.28 -6.80 -6.43
C SER A 61 -7.62 -6.17 -5.08
N ALA A 62 -8.92 -6.00 -4.78
CA ALA A 62 -9.37 -5.33 -3.57
C ALA A 62 -9.32 -6.25 -2.34
N SER A 63 -8.82 -5.73 -1.23
CA SER A 63 -8.90 -6.32 0.10
C SER A 63 -9.70 -5.41 1.02
N GLN A 64 -10.56 -5.99 1.86
CA GLN A 64 -11.35 -5.27 2.85
C GLN A 64 -10.83 -5.57 4.26
N ILE A 65 -10.72 -4.53 5.08
CA ILE A 65 -10.33 -4.59 6.49
C ILE A 65 -11.46 -3.98 7.31
N ARG A 66 -11.89 -4.67 8.37
CA ARG A 66 -12.81 -4.12 9.36
C ARG A 66 -12.03 -3.77 10.62
N ILE A 67 -12.13 -2.52 11.05
CA ILE A 67 -11.52 -2.01 12.28
C ILE A 67 -12.66 -1.78 13.28
N LYS A 68 -12.52 -2.32 14.49
CA LYS A 68 -13.55 -2.27 15.53
C LYS A 68 -13.00 -1.72 16.82
N GLY A 69 -13.76 -0.84 17.46
CA GLY A 69 -13.42 -0.28 18.76
C GLY A 69 -13.07 1.20 18.68
N ASN A 70 -12.56 1.74 19.79
CA ASN A 70 -12.14 3.12 19.92
C ASN A 70 -10.62 3.16 20.07
N ASN A 71 -9.95 4.07 19.36
CA ASN A 71 -8.49 4.13 19.31
C ASN A 71 -7.89 2.74 18.99
N ALA A 72 -8.44 2.12 17.95
CA ALA A 72 -8.15 0.75 17.56
C ALA A 72 -7.22 0.75 16.35
N GLU A 73 -6.15 -0.03 16.45
CA GLU A 73 -5.16 -0.17 15.39
C GLU A 73 -5.19 -1.57 14.79
N ILE A 74 -4.88 -1.66 13.49
CA ILE A 74 -4.72 -2.94 12.81
C ILE A 74 -3.56 -2.88 11.82
N PHE A 75 -2.77 -3.95 11.83
CA PHE A 75 -1.79 -4.22 10.80
C PHE A 75 -2.43 -5.02 9.67
N ALA A 76 -2.29 -4.55 8.44
CA ALA A 76 -2.75 -5.25 7.25
C ALA A 76 -1.57 -5.50 6.30
N ALA A 77 -1.44 -6.72 5.80
CA ALA A 77 -0.47 -7.05 4.76
C ALA A 77 -1.11 -7.96 3.72
N ALA A 78 -0.81 -7.70 2.46
CA ALA A 78 -1.26 -8.51 1.34
C ALA A 78 -0.28 -8.39 0.17
N ASN A 79 -0.49 -9.22 -0.84
CA ASN A 79 0.26 -9.15 -2.07
C ASN A 79 -0.62 -9.47 -3.27
N VAL A 80 -0.30 -8.88 -4.42
CA VAL A 80 -1.01 -9.11 -5.68
C VAL A 80 0.03 -9.28 -6.79
N TYR A 81 -0.15 -10.30 -7.62
CA TYR A 81 0.64 -10.50 -8.82
C TYR A 81 0.01 -9.75 -9.98
N GLN A 82 0.83 -9.03 -10.75
CA GLN A 82 0.35 -8.33 -11.94
C GLN A 82 1.38 -8.40 -13.06
N ALA A 83 0.92 -8.73 -14.26
CA ALA A 83 1.71 -8.62 -15.47
C ALA A 83 1.84 -7.14 -15.86
N MET A 84 3.09 -6.71 -16.08
CA MET A 84 3.49 -5.34 -16.38
C MET A 84 4.32 -5.31 -17.67
N SER A 85 4.13 -4.26 -18.46
CA SER A 85 5.01 -3.91 -19.58
C SER A 85 6.08 -2.90 -19.13
N ASN A 86 7.12 -2.72 -19.94
CA ASN A 86 8.07 -1.64 -19.71
C ASN A 86 7.35 -0.28 -19.76
N GLY A 87 7.50 0.52 -18.70
CA GLY A 87 6.90 1.85 -18.60
C GLY A 87 5.52 1.87 -17.96
N ASP A 88 4.89 0.71 -17.72
CA ASP A 88 3.67 0.64 -16.93
C ASP A 88 3.96 1.07 -15.48
N TYR A 89 2.97 1.72 -14.86
CA TYR A 89 3.01 2.01 -13.44
C TYR A 89 1.81 1.42 -12.71
N VAL A 90 2.03 1.10 -11.44
CA VAL A 90 0.97 0.81 -10.49
C VAL A 90 0.83 1.92 -9.47
N GLN A 91 -0.34 1.95 -8.84
CA GLN A 91 -0.64 2.74 -7.66
C GLN A 91 -1.32 1.82 -6.65
N LEU A 92 -0.91 1.91 -5.39
CA LEU A 92 -1.66 1.33 -4.28
C LEU A 92 -2.75 2.32 -3.87
N MET A 93 -3.99 1.90 -4.03
CA MET A 93 -5.17 2.72 -3.78
C MET A 93 -5.82 2.29 -2.48
N TRP A 94 -6.50 3.21 -1.81
CA TRP A 94 -7.28 2.90 -0.63
C TRP A 94 -8.48 3.83 -0.49
N SER A 95 -9.44 3.41 0.30
CA SER A 95 -10.57 4.20 0.77
C SER A 95 -11.00 3.71 2.15
N ALA A 96 -11.78 4.54 2.84
CA ALA A 96 -12.47 4.17 4.07
C ALA A 96 -13.90 4.71 4.03
N ASP A 97 -14.81 4.06 4.75
CA ASP A 97 -16.20 4.54 4.94
C ASP A 97 -16.32 5.55 6.10
N ASP A 98 -15.21 5.79 6.79
CA ASP A 98 -15.10 6.64 7.96
C ASP A 98 -13.85 7.53 7.86
N LEU A 99 -14.01 8.82 8.16
CA LEU A 99 -12.92 9.81 8.13
C LEU A 99 -11.95 9.67 9.31
N ASP A 100 -12.35 8.96 10.36
CA ASP A 100 -11.52 8.70 11.53
C ASP A 100 -10.50 7.57 11.32
N ILE A 101 -10.56 6.88 10.17
CA ILE A 101 -9.53 5.92 9.73
C ILE A 101 -8.38 6.67 9.05
N ARG A 102 -7.16 6.40 9.52
CA ARG A 102 -5.92 6.93 8.95
C ARG A 102 -4.83 5.86 8.85
N MET A 103 -3.85 6.08 7.99
CA MET A 103 -2.60 5.32 7.99
C MET A 103 -1.61 5.98 8.96
N LEU A 104 -1.28 5.29 10.04
CA LEU A 104 -0.50 5.84 11.15
C LEU A 104 0.99 5.74 10.87
N TYR A 105 1.70 6.86 11.00
CA TYR A 105 3.15 6.85 11.18
C TYR A 105 3.46 7.15 12.64
N GLU A 106 4.34 6.35 13.24
CA GLU A 106 4.89 6.59 14.56
C GLU A 106 6.40 6.76 14.47
N ALA A 107 6.94 7.82 15.08
CA ALA A 107 8.38 8.02 15.13
C ALA A 107 9.05 6.97 16.04
N ALA A 108 10.33 6.72 15.83
CA ALA A 108 11.08 5.79 16.68
C ALA A 108 11.11 6.30 18.13
N ALA A 109 10.72 5.45 19.07
CA ALA A 109 10.75 5.70 20.50
C ALA A 109 11.06 4.39 21.23
N ALA A 110 11.85 4.42 22.30
CA ALA A 110 12.13 3.20 23.05
C ALA A 110 10.81 2.54 23.51
N PRO A 111 10.59 1.24 23.28
CA PRO A 111 11.58 0.22 22.88
C PRO A 111 11.60 -0.16 21.38
N HIS A 112 10.92 0.55 20.49
CA HIS A 112 10.75 0.15 19.08
C HIS A 112 11.29 1.18 18.07
N PRO A 113 11.65 0.74 16.84
CA PRO A 113 11.92 1.66 15.75
C PRO A 113 10.65 2.37 15.28
N ALA A 114 10.79 3.28 14.32
CA ALA A 114 9.65 3.97 13.72
C ALA A 114 8.68 2.95 13.08
N VAL A 115 7.38 3.22 13.18
CA VAL A 115 6.30 2.46 12.54
C VAL A 115 5.92 3.19 11.24
N PRO A 116 6.23 2.65 10.06
CA PRO A 116 5.84 3.27 8.80
C PRO A 116 4.34 3.13 8.57
N SER A 117 3.72 4.17 8.02
CA SER A 117 2.30 4.13 7.63
C SER A 117 2.03 3.10 6.53
N VAL A 118 2.92 3.01 5.55
CA VAL A 118 2.87 2.00 4.50
C VAL A 118 4.28 1.61 4.06
N ILE A 119 4.47 0.33 3.79
CA ILE A 119 5.63 -0.22 3.06
C ILE A 119 5.09 -0.91 1.81
N LEU A 120 5.68 -0.62 0.66
CA LEU A 120 5.44 -1.33 -0.59
C LEU A 120 6.76 -1.96 -1.06
N THR A 121 6.72 -3.27 -1.27
CA THR A 121 7.80 -4.09 -1.81
C THR A 121 7.39 -4.58 -3.18
N VAL A 122 8.24 -4.38 -4.18
CA VAL A 122 7.97 -4.76 -5.57
C VAL A 122 9.10 -5.64 -6.06
N ASN A 123 8.77 -6.87 -6.44
CA ASN A 123 9.72 -7.83 -6.97
C ASN A 123 9.23 -8.37 -8.32
N GLN A 124 10.08 -8.33 -9.34
CA GLN A 124 9.83 -9.13 -10.54
C GLN A 124 10.01 -10.61 -10.18
N VAL A 125 9.05 -11.43 -10.55
CA VAL A 125 9.07 -12.87 -10.27
C VAL A 125 9.16 -13.67 -11.56
N ASN A 126 9.90 -14.76 -11.49
CA ASN A 126 9.86 -15.81 -12.51
C ASN A 126 8.89 -16.86 -11.99
N ILE A 127 7.79 -17.06 -12.69
CA ILE A 127 6.79 -18.11 -12.42
C ILE A 127 6.98 -19.20 -13.46
#